data_AF-A0A843GKF8-F1
#
_entry.id   AF-A0A843GKF8-F1
#
_cell.length_a   1.000
_cell.length_b   1.000
_cell.length_c   1.000
_cell.angle_alpha   90.00
_cell.angle_beta   90.00
_cell.angle_gamma   90.00
#
_symmetry.space_group_name_H-M   'P 1'
#
loop_
_entity.id
_entity.type
_entity.pdbx_description
1 polymer ?
#
loop_
_entity_poly.entity_id
_entity_poly.type
_entity_poly.pdbx_seq_one_letter_code
_entity_poly.pdbx_strand_id
1 'polypeptide(L)'
;MKPFNLELAKQGHPVCTRDGKPARIICFDAKHPIYPIIALIENGGSEEPYAFSIDGIYYVESIIKDKDLMMASVKHESWINIYRNENGVITPGRIYESKKEAIKCRMPDTIDTIKIEWEE
;
A
#
# COMPACT_ATOMS: atom_id res chain seq x y z
N MET A 1 -0.86 -5.43 5.47
CA MET A 1 -0.24 -4.36 6.30
C MET A 1 1.14 -4.81 6.75
N LYS A 2 2.08 -3.88 6.88
CA LYS A 2 3.44 -4.12 7.40
C LYS A 2 3.68 -3.26 8.65
N PRO A 3 4.66 -3.59 9.52
CA PRO A 3 5.03 -2.75 10.66
C PRO A 3 5.28 -1.31 10.21
N PHE A 4 4.90 -0.34 11.05
CA PHE A 4 5.11 1.08 10.76
C PHE A 4 6.58 1.39 10.48
N ASN A 5 6.81 2.26 9.51
CA ASN A 5 8.14 2.74 9.17
C ASN A 5 8.10 4.25 8.95
N LEU A 6 8.75 4.99 9.85
CA LEU A 6 8.75 6.45 9.84
C LEU A 6 9.32 7.04 8.54
N GLU A 7 10.38 6.45 7.99
CA GLU A 7 11.04 6.98 6.79
C GLU A 7 10.20 6.75 5.54
N LEU A 8 9.56 5.58 5.40
CA LEU A 8 8.59 5.34 4.31
C LEU A 8 7.38 6.25 4.42
N ALA A 9 6.87 6.47 5.63
CA ALA A 9 5.75 7.38 5.88
C ALA A 9 6.10 8.84 5.51
N LYS A 10 7.32 9.31 5.83
CA LYS A 10 7.81 10.64 5.39
C LYS A 10 7.94 10.75 3.87
N GLN A 11 8.23 9.64 3.18
CA GLN A 11 8.26 9.58 1.71
C GLN A 11 6.85 9.57 1.09
N GLY A 12 5.78 9.56 1.91
CA GLY A 12 4.40 9.57 1.44
C GLY A 12 3.82 8.19 1.16
N HIS A 13 4.48 7.10 1.60
CA HIS A 13 3.88 5.77 1.49
C HIS A 13 2.59 5.69 2.33
N PRO A 14 1.54 5.01 1.83
CA PRO A 14 0.27 4.90 2.52
C PRO A 14 0.39 4.29 3.93
N VAL A 15 -0.33 4.90 4.88
CA VAL A 15 -0.40 4.46 6.28
C VAL A 15 -1.86 4.16 6.62
N CYS A 16 -2.08 3.18 7.48
CA CYS A 16 -3.38 2.88 8.06
C CYS A 16 -3.23 2.55 9.55
N THR A 17 -4.33 2.51 10.28
CA THR A 17 -4.36 1.90 11.61
C THR A 17 -4.27 0.38 11.50
N ARG A 18 -3.98 -0.29 12.61
CA ARG A 18 -3.91 -1.76 12.70
C ARG A 18 -5.24 -2.45 12.43
N ASP A 19 -6.36 -1.80 12.73
CA ASP A 19 -7.71 -2.25 12.34
C ASP A 19 -8.07 -1.90 10.87
N GLY A 20 -7.14 -1.30 10.11
CA GLY A 20 -7.23 -1.13 8.66
C GLY A 20 -7.87 0.19 8.21
N LYS A 21 -8.06 1.17 9.09
CA LYS A 21 -8.61 2.48 8.71
C LYS A 21 -7.53 3.35 8.07
N PRO A 22 -7.82 4.03 6.94
CA PRO A 22 -6.88 4.97 6.33
C PRO A 22 -6.39 6.03 7.34
N ALA A 23 -5.08 6.29 7.31
CA ALA A 23 -4.42 7.25 8.18
C ALA A 23 -3.59 8.23 7.35
N ARG A 24 -3.83 9.53 7.52
CA ARG A 24 -3.08 10.59 6.85
C ARG A 24 -2.25 11.37 7.86
N ILE A 25 -0.93 11.20 7.81
CA ILE A 25 -0.02 11.94 8.71
C ILE A 25 0.09 13.39 8.25
N ILE A 26 -0.09 14.32 9.18
CA ILE A 26 -0.07 15.77 8.93
C ILE A 26 1.08 16.49 9.65
N CYS A 27 1.74 15.83 10.60
CA CYS A 27 2.90 16.35 11.31
C CYS A 27 3.76 15.19 11.83
N PHE A 28 5.08 15.34 11.77
CA PHE A 28 6.04 14.33 12.25
C PHE A 28 6.87 14.82 13.46
N ASP A 29 6.75 16.09 13.81
CA ASP A 29 7.63 16.82 14.73
C ASP A 29 6.86 17.72 15.71
N ALA A 30 5.63 17.34 16.07
CA ALA A 30 4.89 18.04 17.10
C ALA A 30 5.71 18.09 18.38
N LYS A 31 5.66 19.23 19.10
CA LYS A 31 6.43 19.45 20.34
C LYS A 31 5.86 18.67 21.52
N HIS A 32 5.84 17.34 21.43
CA HIS A 32 5.46 16.41 22.48
C HIS A 32 6.55 15.35 22.65
N PRO A 33 7.03 15.08 23.88
CA PRO A 33 8.20 14.23 24.09
C PRO A 33 7.99 12.76 23.68
N ILE A 34 6.75 12.27 23.73
CA ILE A 34 6.41 10.86 23.47
C ILE A 34 5.64 10.67 22.16
N TYR A 35 4.90 11.69 21.72
CA TYR A 35 3.89 11.56 20.66
C TYR A 35 4.04 12.68 19.61
N PRO A 36 5.17 12.74 18.89
CA PRO A 36 5.45 13.82 17.95
C PRO A 36 4.70 13.69 16.61
N ILE A 37 4.17 12.50 16.28
CA ILE A 37 3.45 12.28 15.02
C ILE A 37 1.97 12.59 15.22
N ILE A 38 1.38 13.42 14.35
CA ILE A 38 -0.07 13.66 14.32
C ILE A 38 -0.63 13.11 13.02
N ALA A 39 -1.62 12.22 13.12
CA ALA A 39 -2.32 11.67 11.97
C ALA A 39 -3.83 11.84 12.07
N LEU A 40 -4.47 11.99 10.93
CA LEU A 40 -5.91 12.03 10.74
C LEU A 40 -6.38 10.62 10.37
N ILE A 41 -7.28 10.05 11.18
CA ILE A 41 -7.80 8.70 10.97
C ILE A 41 -9.23 8.80 10.43
N GLU A 42 -9.50 8.10 9.33
CA GLU A 42 -10.84 8.09 8.72
C GLU A 42 -11.82 7.25 9.54
N ASN A 43 -12.99 7.82 9.83
CA ASN A 43 -14.06 7.18 10.58
C ASN A 43 -15.42 7.59 10.01
N GLY A 44 -15.99 6.75 9.12
CA GLY A 44 -17.35 6.97 8.61
C GLY A 44 -17.52 8.26 7.80
N GLY A 45 -16.50 8.67 7.04
CA GLY A 45 -16.52 9.85 6.17
C GLY A 45 -16.03 11.15 6.82
N SER A 46 -15.62 11.13 8.09
CA SER A 46 -14.86 12.20 8.72
C SER A 46 -13.45 11.73 9.09
N GLU A 47 -12.56 12.69 9.38
CA GLU A 47 -11.23 12.43 9.90
C GLU A 47 -11.12 12.98 11.33
N GLU A 48 -10.51 12.20 12.23
CA GLU A 48 -10.22 12.61 13.61
C GLU A 48 -8.70 12.65 13.86
N PRO A 49 -8.16 13.70 14.48
CA PRO A 49 -6.72 13.79 14.77
C PRO A 49 -6.33 12.97 16.00
N TYR A 50 -5.25 12.22 15.87
CA TYR A 50 -4.63 11.44 16.93
C TYR A 50 -3.11 11.63 16.95
N ALA A 51 -2.51 11.50 18.13
CA ALA A 51 -1.06 11.61 18.31
C ALA A 51 -0.43 10.22 18.50
N PHE A 52 0.77 10.03 17.96
CA PHE A 52 1.48 8.76 17.90
C PHE A 52 2.96 8.96 18.20
N SER A 53 3.58 7.92 18.75
CA SER A 53 5.01 7.87 18.96
C SER A 53 5.76 7.77 17.64
N ILE A 54 7.09 7.91 17.68
CA ILE A 54 7.94 7.74 16.50
C ILE A 54 7.82 6.35 15.86
N ASP A 55 7.41 5.35 16.64
CA ASP A 55 7.17 3.98 16.21
C ASP A 55 5.71 3.74 15.76
N GLY A 56 4.90 4.80 15.67
CA GLY A 56 3.51 4.73 15.23
C GLY A 56 2.53 4.23 16.30
N ILE A 57 2.97 4.07 17.56
CA ILE A 57 2.11 3.57 18.65
C ILE A 57 1.20 4.68 19.17
N TYR A 58 -0.11 4.42 19.26
CA TYR A 58 -1.12 5.39 19.72
C TYR A 58 -1.08 5.63 21.24
N TYR A 59 -1.07 4.54 22.02
CA TYR A 59 -0.96 4.59 23.48
C TYR A 59 0.01 3.51 23.93
N VAL A 60 1.18 3.91 24.43
CA VAL A 60 2.29 3.01 24.72
C VAL A 60 1.90 1.94 25.75
N GLU A 61 1.16 2.32 26.78
CA GLU A 61 0.72 1.42 27.86
C GLU A 61 -0.52 0.59 27.52
N SER A 62 -1.17 0.82 26.36
CA SER A 62 -2.34 0.03 25.95
C SER A 62 -1.93 -1.38 25.58
N ILE A 63 -2.70 -2.37 25.99
CA ILE A 63 -2.65 -3.72 25.41
C ILE A 63 -3.37 -3.75 24.05
N ILE A 64 -4.40 -2.90 23.88
CA ILE A 64 -5.16 -2.77 22.64
C ILE A 64 -4.40 -1.83 21.69
N LYS A 65 -3.97 -2.38 20.56
CA LYS A 65 -3.11 -1.72 19.57
C LYS A 65 -3.81 -1.41 18.25
N ASP A 66 -5.15 -1.45 18.23
CA ASP A 66 -5.97 -1.31 17.01
C ASP A 66 -5.73 0.01 16.28
N LYS A 67 -5.42 1.07 17.03
CA LYS A 67 -5.14 2.40 16.48
C LYS A 67 -3.68 2.61 16.08
N ASP A 68 -2.77 1.71 16.42
CA ASP A 68 -1.36 1.87 16.04
C ASP A 68 -1.24 2.03 14.53
N LEU A 69 -0.39 2.95 14.09
CA LEU A 69 -0.07 3.13 12.68
C LEU A 69 0.64 1.88 12.16
N MET A 70 0.39 1.58 10.89
CA MET A 70 0.93 0.48 10.12
C MET A 70 1.17 0.98 8.69
N MET A 71 2.17 0.42 8.00
CA MET A 71 2.26 0.65 6.56
C MET A 71 1.12 -0.11 5.89
N ALA A 72 0.29 0.62 5.14
CA ALA A 72 -0.80 0.01 4.39
C ALA A 72 -0.22 -0.83 3.24
N SER A 73 -0.83 -1.98 2.97
CA SER A 73 -0.49 -2.76 1.77
C SER A 73 -1.13 -2.07 0.57
N VAL A 74 -0.36 -1.83 -0.49
CA VAL A 74 -0.92 -1.31 -1.74
C VAL A 74 -1.28 -2.49 -2.61
N LYS A 75 -2.59 -2.68 -2.84
CA LYS A 75 -3.07 -3.68 -3.80
C LYS A 75 -2.91 -3.12 -5.20
N HIS A 76 -2.13 -3.83 -6.01
CA HIS A 76 -1.97 -3.54 -7.41
C HIS A 76 -2.76 -4.57 -8.22
N GLU A 77 -3.43 -4.08 -9.26
CA GLU A 77 -4.07 -4.92 -10.27
C GLU A 77 -3.56 -4.49 -11.64
N SER A 78 -3.20 -5.44 -12.49
CA SER A 78 -2.76 -5.13 -13.85
C SER A 78 -2.98 -6.32 -14.78
N TRP A 79 -2.61 -6.16 -16.05
CA TRP A 79 -2.71 -7.17 -17.09
C TRP A 79 -1.34 -7.47 -17.68
N ILE A 80 -1.07 -8.72 -18.01
CA ILE A 80 0.15 -9.15 -18.71
C ILE A 80 -0.20 -10.06 -19.87
N ASN A 81 0.58 -10.00 -20.94
CA ASN A 81 0.55 -10.99 -22.01
C ASN A 81 1.52 -12.12 -21.68
N ILE A 82 1.10 -13.37 -21.94
CA ILE A 82 1.93 -14.56 -21.77
C ILE A 82 2.35 -15.03 -23.15
N TYR A 83 3.66 -15.18 -23.37
CA TYR A 83 4.24 -15.57 -24.65
C TYR A 83 4.79 -16.99 -24.60
N ARG A 84 4.76 -17.70 -25.73
CA ARG A 84 5.52 -18.95 -25.94
C ARG A 84 6.53 -18.72 -27.04
N ASN A 85 7.81 -18.80 -26.71
CA ASN A 85 8.86 -18.69 -27.72
C ASN A 85 8.99 -19.98 -28.56
N GLU A 86 9.82 -19.94 -29.61
CA GLU A 86 10.06 -21.06 -30.54
C GLU A 86 10.58 -22.33 -29.85
N ASN A 87 11.27 -22.19 -28.71
CA ASN A 87 11.76 -23.30 -27.89
C ASN A 87 10.69 -23.87 -26.93
N GLY A 88 9.45 -23.36 -27.00
CA GLY A 88 8.33 -23.78 -26.14
C GLY A 88 8.34 -23.17 -24.72
N VAL A 89 9.27 -22.26 -24.42
CA VAL A 89 9.36 -21.62 -23.10
C VAL A 89 8.28 -20.57 -22.96
N ILE A 90 7.57 -20.61 -21.82
CA ILE A 90 6.50 -19.66 -21.48
C ILE A 90 7.10 -18.52 -20.65
N THR A 91 6.87 -17.27 -21.06
CA THR A 91 7.39 -16.08 -20.38
C THR A 91 6.34 -14.98 -20.22
N PRO A 92 6.36 -14.22 -19.11
CA PRO A 92 5.49 -13.07 -18.93
C PRO A 92 6.01 -11.85 -19.70
N GLY A 93 5.07 -11.05 -20.21
CA GLY A 93 5.33 -9.76 -20.83
C GLY A 93 5.38 -8.60 -19.87
N ARG A 94 5.37 -7.39 -20.44
CA ARG A 94 5.22 -6.15 -19.68
C ARG A 94 3.86 -6.07 -18.98
N ILE A 95 3.82 -5.29 -17.90
CA ILE A 95 2.62 -4.94 -17.15
C ILE A 95 1.87 -3.82 -17.87
N TYR A 96 0.54 -3.96 -17.96
CA TYR A 96 -0.38 -3.01 -18.55
C TYR A 96 -1.46 -2.62 -17.53
N GLU A 97 -1.84 -1.34 -17.51
CA GLU A 97 -2.88 -0.85 -16.60
C GLU A 97 -4.28 -1.37 -16.96
N SER A 98 -4.50 -1.76 -18.23
CA SER A 98 -5.80 -2.25 -18.69
C SER A 98 -5.71 -3.43 -19.65
N LYS A 99 -6.74 -4.29 -19.62
CA LYS A 99 -6.89 -5.41 -20.56
C LYS A 99 -6.88 -4.95 -22.01
N LYS A 100 -7.54 -3.82 -22.30
CA LYS A 100 -7.66 -3.28 -23.66
C LYS A 100 -6.29 -2.92 -24.23
N GLU A 101 -5.44 -2.30 -23.43
CA GLU A 101 -4.09 -1.96 -23.83
C GLU A 101 -3.23 -3.21 -24.03
N ALA A 102 -3.29 -4.16 -23.09
CA ALA A 102 -2.59 -5.43 -23.23
C ALA A 102 -2.97 -6.19 -24.52
N ILE A 103 -4.27 -6.21 -24.87
CA ILE A 103 -4.76 -6.83 -26.10
C ILE A 103 -4.22 -6.14 -27.36
N LYS A 104 -4.15 -4.81 -27.39
CA LYS A 104 -3.60 -4.05 -28.53
C LYS A 104 -2.13 -4.36 -28.79
N CYS A 105 -1.40 -4.75 -27.75
CA CYS A 105 0.02 -5.06 -27.81
C CYS A 105 0.30 -6.57 -27.86
N ARG A 106 -0.70 -7.38 -28.21
CA ARG A 106 -0.49 -8.81 -28.48
C ARG A 106 0.41 -9.00 -29.68
N MET A 107 1.35 -9.92 -29.54
CA MET A 107 2.18 -10.44 -30.61
C MET A 107 1.64 -11.81 -31.07
N PRO A 108 1.99 -12.30 -32.28
CA PRO A 108 1.49 -13.57 -32.80
C PRO A 108 1.76 -14.79 -31.89
N ASP A 109 2.81 -14.74 -31.09
CA ASP A 109 3.23 -15.75 -30.11
C ASP A 109 2.57 -15.58 -28.72
N THR A 110 1.62 -14.64 -28.58
CA THR A 110 0.84 -14.47 -27.35
C THR A 110 -0.12 -15.64 -27.17
N ILE A 111 0.05 -16.37 -26.08
CA ILE A 111 -0.84 -17.45 -25.65
C ILE A 111 -2.11 -16.86 -25.05
N ASP A 112 -1.96 -15.92 -24.11
CA ASP A 112 -3.08 -15.34 -23.38
C ASP A 112 -2.74 -13.95 -22.79
N THR A 113 -3.78 -13.26 -22.31
CA THR A 113 -3.69 -12.01 -21.55
C THR A 113 -4.41 -12.19 -20.23
N ILE A 114 -3.66 -12.26 -19.14
CA ILE A 114 -4.18 -12.56 -17.81
C ILE A 114 -4.15 -11.33 -16.91
N LYS A 115 -5.06 -11.28 -15.94
CA LYS A 115 -5.02 -10.32 -14.84
C LYS A 115 -4.01 -10.83 -13.80
N ILE A 116 -3.20 -9.93 -13.26
CA ILE A 116 -2.34 -10.19 -12.10
C ILE A 116 -2.69 -9.23 -10.98
N GLU A 117 -2.56 -9.73 -9.76
CA GLU A 117 -2.81 -8.98 -8.52
C GLU A 117 -1.64 -9.24 -7.58
N TRP A 118 -1.11 -8.19 -6.96
CA TRP A 118 -0.05 -8.31 -5.96
C TRP A 118 -0.18 -7.23 -4.90
N GLU A 119 0.46 -7.46 -3.75
CA GLU A 119 0.51 -6.51 -2.66
C GLU A 119 1.96 -6.05 -2.44
N GLU A 120 2.19 -4.75 -2.50
CA GLU A 120 3.46 -4.10 -2.11
C GLU A 120 3.38 -3.49 -0.72
#